data_AF-C7IZW2-F1
#
_entry.id   AF-C7IZW2-F1
#
_cell.length_a   1.000
_cell.length_b   1.000
_cell.length_c   1.000
_cell.angle_alpha   90.00
_cell.angle_beta   90.00
_cell.angle_gamma   90.00
#
_symmetry.space_group_name_H-M   'P 1'
#
loop_
_entity.id
_entity.type
_entity.pdbx_description
1 polymer ?
#
loop_
_entity_poly.entity_id
_entity_poly.type
_entity_poly.pdbx_seq_one_letter_code
_entity_poly.pdbx_strand_id
1 'polypeptide(L)'
;VFELSSSQGPEIGLLLFRKVPHFRILVCGGDGTVGWVLDAIDKQNYESPPPVAILPAGTGNDLSRVLSWGGGLGAVEKQGGLCTVLHDIEHAAVTILDRWKVAIEDKRGKNVLMVKYMNNYLGIGCDAKVALDIHNLREENPEKFYSQFLNKVLYAREGAKSMIDRTFVDLPWQVRLEVDGTEIEIPEDSEGVLVANIPSYMGGVDLWKSEDDNPDNFDPQSIHDKMVEVVSISGTWHLGTLQVGLSRARRIAQGQSIKIQIFAPFPVQVDGEPWTQNPCTLKISHHGQAFMLRRTIEESLGHAAAIVTDVLENAESSHLITASQKRALLQEMALRLS
;
A
#
# COMPACT_ATOMS: atom_id res chain seq x y z
N VAL A 1 20.47 0.07 -14.14
CA VAL A 1 20.16 1.08 -13.10
C VAL A 1 19.69 2.34 -13.79
N PHE A 2 18.60 2.93 -13.32
CA PHE A 2 18.07 4.21 -13.81
C PHE A 2 17.73 5.06 -12.58
N GLU A 3 18.13 6.32 -12.58
CA GLU A 3 17.90 7.24 -11.47
C GLU A 3 16.61 8.03 -11.71
N LEU A 4 15.68 8.00 -10.76
CA LEU A 4 14.44 8.77 -10.82
C LEU A 4 14.70 10.19 -10.32
N SER A 5 14.14 11.18 -11.00
CA SER A 5 14.17 12.57 -10.56
C SER A 5 12.87 13.28 -10.92
N SER A 6 12.63 14.46 -10.33
CA SER A 6 11.49 15.30 -10.70
C SER A 6 11.44 15.65 -12.20
N SER A 7 12.58 15.60 -12.89
CA SER A 7 12.70 15.87 -14.33
C SER A 7 12.61 14.62 -15.21
N GLN A 8 12.77 13.42 -14.63
CA GLN A 8 12.85 12.16 -15.36
C GLN A 8 12.12 11.06 -14.58
N GLY A 9 10.90 10.76 -15.03
CA GLY A 9 10.06 9.72 -14.43
C GLY A 9 10.45 8.30 -14.84
N PRO A 10 9.86 7.28 -14.19
CA PRO A 10 10.12 5.87 -14.45
C PRO A 10 9.86 5.46 -15.90
N GLU A 11 9.01 6.19 -16.62
CA GLU A 11 8.67 5.93 -18.03
C GLU A 11 9.93 5.87 -18.91
N ILE A 12 10.92 6.75 -18.67
CA ILE A 12 12.17 6.76 -19.43
C ILE A 12 13.00 5.49 -19.16
N GLY A 13 13.06 5.06 -17.90
CA GLY A 13 13.70 3.80 -17.52
C GLY A 13 13.02 2.60 -18.17
N LEU A 14 11.69 2.55 -18.13
CA LEU A 14 10.89 1.49 -18.76
C LEU A 14 11.13 1.44 -20.28
N LEU A 15 11.20 2.59 -20.95
CA LEU A 15 11.53 2.71 -22.36
C LEU A 15 12.94 2.20 -22.68
N LEU A 16 13.93 2.49 -21.83
CA LEU A 16 15.31 2.06 -22.00
C LEU A 16 15.45 0.53 -21.96
N PHE A 17 14.73 -0.13 -21.04
CA PHE A 17 14.79 -1.58 -20.85
C PHE A 17 13.71 -2.37 -21.59
N ARG A 18 12.83 -1.72 -22.38
CA ARG A 18 11.69 -2.38 -23.06
C ARG A 18 12.05 -3.56 -23.97
N LYS A 19 13.30 -3.63 -24.44
CA LYS A 19 13.79 -4.70 -25.32
C LYS A 19 14.41 -5.87 -24.56
N VAL A 20 14.59 -5.76 -23.25
CA VAL A 20 15.10 -6.85 -22.42
C VAL A 20 13.92 -7.80 -22.16
N PRO A 21 13.98 -9.07 -22.60
CA PRO A 21 12.92 -10.01 -22.30
C PRO A 21 12.93 -10.34 -20.80
N HIS A 22 11.74 -10.53 -20.22
CA HIS A 22 11.53 -11.02 -18.84
C HIS A 22 12.33 -10.28 -17.75
N PHE A 23 12.59 -8.98 -17.93
CA PHE A 23 13.30 -8.21 -16.92
C PHE A 23 12.47 -8.03 -15.65
N ARG A 24 13.16 -8.05 -14.50
CA ARG A 24 12.60 -7.73 -13.18
C ARG A 24 13.01 -6.31 -12.80
N ILE A 25 12.16 -5.61 -12.04
CA ILE A 25 12.43 -4.25 -11.58
C ILE A 25 12.73 -4.27 -10.09
N LEU A 26 13.84 -3.66 -9.68
CA LEU A 26 14.12 -3.35 -8.28
C LEU A 26 13.93 -1.85 -8.04
N VAL A 27 12.98 -1.49 -7.18
CA VAL A 27 12.74 -0.11 -6.77
C VAL A 27 13.46 0.17 -5.46
N CYS A 28 14.42 1.10 -5.50
CA CYS A 28 15.13 1.58 -4.31
C CYS A 28 14.43 2.82 -3.78
N GLY A 29 13.52 2.67 -2.82
CA GLY A 29 12.68 3.78 -2.36
C GLY A 29 11.75 3.42 -1.20
N GLY A 30 10.79 4.30 -0.93
CA GLY A 30 9.66 4.02 -0.04
C GLY A 30 8.40 3.67 -0.81
N ASP A 31 7.27 3.51 -0.10
CA ASP A 31 5.98 3.14 -0.68
C ASP A 31 5.54 4.08 -1.83
N GLY A 32 5.71 5.39 -1.68
CA GLY A 32 5.39 6.37 -2.74
C GLY A 32 6.25 6.22 -4.01
N THR A 33 7.52 5.85 -3.88
CA THR A 33 8.39 5.56 -5.05
C THR A 33 7.92 4.31 -5.77
N VAL A 34 7.51 3.29 -5.04
CA VAL A 34 6.96 2.06 -5.60
C VAL A 34 5.66 2.36 -6.34
N GLY A 35 4.74 3.11 -5.72
CA GLY A 35 3.49 3.56 -6.36
C GLY A 35 3.73 4.31 -7.67
N TRP A 36 4.72 5.21 -7.72
CA TRP A 36 5.08 5.93 -8.94
C TRP A 36 5.56 5.01 -10.07
N VAL A 37 6.36 4.00 -9.75
CA VAL A 37 6.83 3.00 -10.72
C VAL A 37 5.66 2.13 -11.21
N LEU A 38 4.76 1.70 -10.32
CA LEU A 38 3.58 0.94 -10.70
C LEU A 38 2.65 1.73 -11.63
N ASP A 39 2.41 3.02 -11.33
CA ASP A 39 1.67 3.92 -12.21
C ASP A 39 2.31 4.07 -13.60
N ALA A 40 3.63 4.08 -13.68
CA ALA A 40 4.34 4.15 -14.94
C ALA A 40 4.21 2.84 -15.73
N ILE A 41 4.30 1.68 -15.07
CA ILE A 41 4.12 0.36 -15.68
C ILE A 41 2.72 0.22 -16.29
N ASP A 42 1.68 0.63 -15.55
CA ASP A 42 0.29 0.54 -16.01
C ASP A 42 0.05 1.35 -17.30
N LYS A 43 0.77 2.46 -17.49
CA LYS A 43 0.69 3.29 -18.71
C LYS A 43 1.41 2.69 -19.92
N GLN A 44 2.31 1.73 -19.74
CA GLN A 44 3.09 1.15 -20.85
C GLN A 44 2.35 0.03 -21.60
N ASN A 45 1.17 -0.41 -21.15
CA ASN A 45 0.36 -1.47 -21.78
C ASN A 45 1.17 -2.75 -22.08
N TYR A 46 2.00 -3.20 -21.14
CA TYR A 46 2.73 -4.46 -21.27
C TYR A 46 1.76 -5.65 -21.42
N GLU A 47 2.08 -6.57 -22.35
CA GLU A 47 1.35 -7.84 -22.46
C GLU A 47 1.59 -8.70 -21.20
N SER A 48 2.86 -8.78 -20.78
CA SER A 48 3.31 -9.33 -19.50
C SER A 48 4.11 -8.27 -18.75
N PRO A 49 3.50 -7.53 -17.80
CA PRO A 49 4.20 -6.52 -17.00
C PRO A 49 5.36 -7.11 -16.19
N PRO A 50 6.48 -6.40 -16.05
CA PRO A 50 7.63 -6.87 -15.26
C PRO A 50 7.29 -6.87 -13.76
N PRO A 51 7.68 -7.91 -13.00
CA PRO A 51 7.43 -7.95 -11.57
C PRO A 51 8.38 -7.03 -10.81
N VAL A 52 7.89 -6.45 -9.70
CA VAL A 52 8.59 -5.41 -8.94
C VAL A 52 9.04 -5.90 -7.56
N ALA A 53 10.35 -5.81 -7.27
CA ALA A 53 10.94 -5.94 -5.93
C ALA A 53 11.20 -4.57 -5.31
N ILE A 54 11.34 -4.53 -3.98
CA ILE A 54 11.55 -3.30 -3.21
C ILE A 54 12.84 -3.42 -2.39
N LEU A 55 13.72 -2.41 -2.51
CA LEU A 55 14.77 -2.15 -1.54
C LEU A 55 14.27 -1.02 -0.61
N PRO A 56 13.98 -1.30 0.68
CA PRO A 56 13.26 -0.38 1.58
C PRO A 56 14.11 0.80 2.04
N ALA A 57 14.20 1.83 1.18
CA ALA A 57 14.91 3.06 1.46
C ALA A 57 14.02 4.14 2.10
N GLY A 58 12.69 3.96 2.15
CA GLY A 58 11.74 4.86 2.79
C GLY A 58 11.67 4.75 4.32
N THR A 59 10.71 5.44 4.95
CA THR A 59 10.55 5.48 6.42
C THR A 59 9.59 4.41 6.95
N GLY A 60 8.43 4.22 6.32
CA GLY A 60 7.42 3.20 6.69
C GLY A 60 7.75 1.83 6.10
N ASN A 61 7.80 1.78 4.77
CA ASN A 61 8.10 0.60 3.94
C ASN A 61 7.10 -0.53 4.19
N ASP A 62 5.81 -0.20 4.33
CA ASP A 62 4.76 -1.15 4.68
C ASP A 62 4.57 -2.22 3.60
N LEU A 63 4.58 -1.84 2.32
CA LEU A 63 4.50 -2.80 1.21
C LEU A 63 5.72 -3.73 1.16
N SER A 64 6.91 -3.20 1.46
CA SER A 64 8.15 -3.99 1.54
C SER A 64 8.11 -5.02 2.67
N ARG A 65 7.46 -4.70 3.80
CA ARG A 65 7.28 -5.62 4.92
C ARG A 65 6.37 -6.78 4.53
N VAL A 66 5.24 -6.48 3.88
CA VAL A 66 4.30 -7.49 3.37
C VAL A 66 4.98 -8.42 2.37
N LEU A 67 5.80 -7.87 1.47
CA LEU A 67 6.58 -8.64 0.48
C LEU A 67 7.86 -9.27 1.06
N SER A 68 8.07 -9.20 2.38
CA SER A 68 9.18 -9.84 3.09
C SER A 68 10.58 -9.32 2.72
N TRP A 69 10.67 -8.12 2.14
CA TRP A 69 11.93 -7.39 1.89
C TRP A 69 12.41 -6.60 3.12
N GLY A 70 11.55 -6.46 4.12
CA GLY A 70 11.87 -5.86 5.42
C GLY A 70 11.51 -4.38 5.52
N GLY A 71 11.82 -3.80 6.68
CA GLY A 71 11.33 -2.46 7.06
C GLY A 71 12.31 -1.30 6.86
N GLY A 72 13.52 -1.54 6.35
CA GLY A 72 14.54 -0.51 6.19
C GLY A 72 15.93 -1.07 5.85
N LEU A 73 16.85 -0.18 5.48
CA LEU A 73 18.21 -0.55 5.04
C LEU A 73 19.04 -1.24 6.14
N GLY A 74 18.83 -0.88 7.41
CA GLY A 74 19.52 -1.55 8.53
C GLY A 74 19.15 -3.03 8.68
N ALA A 75 17.98 -3.47 8.22
CA ALA A 75 17.63 -4.89 8.17
C ALA A 75 18.35 -5.59 7.00
N VAL A 76 18.44 -4.92 5.85
CA VAL A 76 19.16 -5.40 4.66
C VAL A 76 20.64 -5.61 4.96
N GLU A 77 21.30 -4.66 5.63
CA GLU A 77 22.72 -4.77 6.01
C GLU A 77 22.98 -5.98 6.92
N LYS A 78 22.11 -6.21 7.91
CA LYS A 78 22.22 -7.36 8.82
C LYS A 78 22.02 -8.70 8.11
N GLN A 79 21.34 -8.71 6.97
CA GLN A 79 21.02 -9.90 6.18
C GLN A 79 22.02 -10.13 5.03
N GLY A 80 23.21 -9.54 5.09
CA GLY A 80 24.28 -9.74 4.11
C GLY A 80 24.35 -8.67 3.01
N GLY A 81 23.55 -7.61 3.12
CA GLY A 81 23.63 -6.43 2.27
C GLY A 81 23.07 -6.63 0.86
N LEU A 82 23.48 -5.74 -0.06
CA LEU A 82 22.90 -5.66 -1.40
C LEU A 82 23.12 -6.94 -2.23
N CYS A 83 24.26 -7.60 -2.11
CA CYS A 83 24.52 -8.84 -2.86
C CYS A 83 23.53 -9.94 -2.51
N THR A 84 23.21 -10.12 -1.22
CA THR A 84 22.18 -11.07 -0.80
C THR A 84 20.80 -10.67 -1.32
N VAL A 85 20.44 -9.39 -1.27
CA VAL A 85 19.16 -8.91 -1.81
C VAL A 85 19.03 -9.21 -3.30
N LEU A 86 20.09 -8.97 -4.09
CA LEU A 86 20.07 -9.27 -5.53
C LEU A 86 19.94 -10.77 -5.80
N HIS A 87 20.63 -11.61 -5.02
CA HIS A 87 20.47 -13.06 -5.09
C HIS A 87 19.05 -13.51 -4.72
N ASP A 88 18.47 -12.93 -3.67
CA ASP A 88 17.10 -13.24 -3.24
C ASP A 88 16.05 -12.78 -4.27
N ILE A 89 16.29 -11.67 -4.98
CA ILE A 89 15.42 -11.19 -6.07
C ILE A 89 15.43 -12.14 -7.27
N GLU A 90 16.58 -12.76 -7.56
CA GLU A 90 16.70 -13.79 -8.60
C GLU A 90 15.84 -15.02 -8.28
N HIS A 91 15.68 -15.36 -7.00
CA HIS A 91 14.91 -16.53 -6.54
C HIS A 91 13.54 -16.17 -5.94
N ALA A 92 13.13 -14.91 -6.01
CA ALA A 92 11.89 -14.44 -5.42
C ALA A 92 10.67 -15.03 -6.13
N ALA A 93 9.62 -15.30 -5.36
CA ALA A 93 8.33 -15.72 -5.90
C ALA A 93 7.59 -14.51 -6.46
N VAL A 94 6.90 -14.70 -7.60
CA VAL A 94 5.97 -13.70 -8.12
C VAL A 94 4.66 -13.81 -7.35
N THR A 95 4.18 -12.67 -6.85
CA THR A 95 2.87 -12.51 -6.21
C THR A 95 2.11 -11.35 -6.86
N ILE A 96 0.86 -11.14 -6.45
CA ILE A 96 -0.01 -10.11 -6.99
C ILE A 96 -0.30 -9.08 -5.90
N LEU A 97 -0.41 -7.82 -6.30
CA LEU A 97 -0.94 -6.73 -5.50
C LEU A 97 -2.14 -6.11 -6.21
N ASP A 98 -3.29 -6.09 -5.55
CA ASP A 98 -4.44 -5.32 -5.97
C ASP A 98 -4.15 -3.83 -5.86
N ARG A 99 -4.60 -3.11 -6.88
CA ARG A 99 -4.49 -1.66 -6.97
C ARG A 99 -5.88 -1.09 -7.02
N TRP A 100 -6.06 0.04 -6.36
CA TRP A 100 -7.38 0.63 -6.15
C TRP A 100 -7.43 2.04 -6.72
N LYS A 101 -8.52 2.33 -7.42
CA LYS A 101 -8.82 3.66 -7.94
C LYS A 101 -9.64 4.42 -6.91
N VAL A 102 -9.14 5.58 -6.50
CA VAL A 102 -9.83 6.53 -5.63
C VAL A 102 -10.31 7.71 -6.47
N ALA A 103 -11.59 7.70 -6.82
CA ALA A 103 -12.23 8.81 -7.53
C ALA A 103 -12.80 9.81 -6.51
N ILE A 104 -12.35 11.06 -6.60
CA ILE A 104 -12.85 12.17 -5.78
C ILE A 104 -13.88 12.91 -6.61
N GLU A 105 -15.13 12.87 -6.19
CA GLU A 105 -16.26 13.50 -6.85
C GLU A 105 -16.73 14.74 -6.09
N ASP A 106 -17.43 15.63 -6.81
CA ASP A 106 -18.10 16.77 -6.18
C ASP A 106 -19.12 16.33 -5.10
N LYS A 107 -19.64 17.31 -4.33
CA LYS A 107 -20.64 17.05 -3.27
C LYS A 107 -21.89 16.33 -3.77
N ARG A 108 -22.18 16.38 -5.07
CA ARG A 108 -23.36 15.75 -5.69
C ARG A 108 -23.05 14.34 -6.21
N GLY A 109 -21.80 13.89 -6.18
CA GLY A 109 -21.35 12.60 -6.70
C GLY A 109 -21.53 12.47 -8.22
N LYS A 110 -21.52 13.59 -8.95
CA LYS A 110 -21.83 13.62 -10.39
C LYS A 110 -20.61 13.88 -11.26
N ASN A 111 -19.63 14.63 -10.75
CA ASN A 111 -18.44 15.02 -11.51
C ASN A 111 -17.19 14.54 -10.79
N VAL A 112 -16.35 13.77 -11.47
CA VAL A 112 -15.03 13.37 -10.98
C VAL A 112 -14.09 14.57 -11.08
N LEU A 113 -13.59 15.03 -9.93
CA LEU A 113 -12.67 16.15 -9.80
C LEU A 113 -11.22 15.70 -9.92
N MET A 114 -10.89 14.57 -9.32
CA MET A 114 -9.53 14.01 -9.27
C MET A 114 -9.59 12.49 -9.15
N VAL A 115 -8.59 11.81 -9.70
CA VAL A 115 -8.38 10.38 -9.51
C VAL A 115 -7.00 10.18 -8.91
N LYS A 116 -6.92 9.38 -7.85
CA LYS A 116 -5.68 8.87 -7.27
C LYS A 116 -5.70 7.33 -7.33
N TYR A 117 -4.52 6.73 -7.24
CA TYR A 117 -4.37 5.29 -7.11
C TYR A 117 -3.79 4.96 -5.74
N MET A 118 -4.31 3.91 -5.14
CA MET A 118 -3.97 3.42 -3.81
C MET A 118 -3.45 1.99 -3.93
N ASN A 119 -2.29 1.73 -3.33
CA ASN A 119 -1.66 0.42 -3.29
C ASN A 119 -1.64 -0.13 -1.85
N ASN A 120 -1.61 0.74 -0.84
CA ASN A 120 -1.50 0.34 0.56
C ASN A 120 -2.77 0.69 1.32
N TYR A 121 -3.10 1.98 1.44
CA TYR A 121 -4.21 2.43 2.28
C TYR A 121 -4.62 3.89 2.02
N LEU A 122 -5.86 4.20 2.38
CA LEU A 122 -6.43 5.54 2.45
C LEU A 122 -6.89 5.80 3.88
N GLY A 123 -6.62 6.99 4.40
CA GLY A 123 -7.02 7.41 5.75
C GLY A 123 -7.71 8.76 5.76
N ILE A 124 -8.67 8.93 6.67
CA ILE A 124 -9.42 10.17 6.90
C ILE A 124 -9.46 10.43 8.41
N GLY A 125 -9.09 11.64 8.83
CA GLY A 125 -9.15 12.05 10.23
C GLY A 125 -7.78 12.06 10.93
N CYS A 126 -7.71 11.54 12.15
CA CYS A 126 -6.54 11.71 13.03
C CYS A 126 -5.24 11.15 12.44
N ASP A 127 -5.29 10.03 11.71
CA ASP A 127 -4.13 9.43 11.07
C ASP A 127 -3.60 10.30 9.92
N ALA A 128 -4.50 10.77 9.06
CA ALA A 128 -4.20 11.65 7.95
C ALA A 128 -3.69 13.01 8.43
N LYS A 129 -4.14 13.48 9.60
CA LYS A 129 -3.63 14.71 10.22
C LYS A 129 -2.15 14.59 10.57
N VAL A 130 -1.75 13.47 11.19
CA VAL A 130 -0.33 13.23 11.52
C VAL A 130 0.52 13.18 10.24
N ALA A 131 0.03 12.51 9.20
CA ALA A 131 0.69 12.50 7.90
C ALA A 131 0.82 13.93 7.32
N LEU A 132 -0.25 14.73 7.38
CA LEU A 132 -0.27 16.12 6.89
C LEU A 132 0.72 17.02 7.63
N ASP A 133 0.79 16.91 8.96
CA ASP A 133 1.72 17.71 9.76
C ASP A 133 3.18 17.36 9.47
N ILE A 134 3.47 16.07 9.28
CA ILE A 134 4.79 15.63 8.88
C ILE A 134 5.13 16.08 7.46
N HIS A 135 4.18 16.03 6.53
CA HIS A 135 4.37 16.54 5.17
C HIS A 135 4.72 18.03 5.19
N ASN A 136 3.96 18.85 5.91
CA ASN A 136 4.22 20.28 6.04
C ASN A 136 5.60 20.54 6.68
N LEU A 137 5.94 19.81 7.75
CA LEU A 137 7.24 19.92 8.41
C LEU A 137 8.39 19.58 7.46
N ARG A 138 8.19 18.59 6.58
CA ARG A 138 9.15 18.16 5.56
C ARG A 138 9.35 19.20 4.46
N GLU A 139 8.26 19.80 3.99
CA GLU A 139 8.33 20.89 3.01
C GLU A 139 9.02 22.14 3.59
N GLU A 140 8.80 22.43 4.87
CA GLU A 140 9.43 23.57 5.56
C GLU A 140 10.90 23.33 5.93
N ASN A 141 11.28 22.08 6.22
CA ASN A 141 12.61 21.72 6.76
C ASN A 141 13.17 20.44 6.12
N PRO A 142 13.40 20.41 4.79
CA PRO A 142 13.80 19.20 4.08
C PRO A 142 15.12 18.60 4.61
N GLU A 143 16.02 19.44 5.14
CA GLU A 143 17.30 19.04 5.73
C GLU A 143 17.18 18.19 6.99
N LYS A 144 15.99 18.14 7.62
CA LYS A 144 15.73 17.26 8.78
C LYS A 144 15.33 15.85 8.38
N PHE A 145 15.00 15.61 7.11
CA PHE A 145 14.40 14.37 6.63
C PHE A 145 15.37 13.43 5.89
N TYR A 146 16.65 13.44 6.27
CA TYR A 146 17.70 12.68 5.57
C TYR A 146 17.93 11.25 6.10
N SER A 147 17.37 10.89 7.26
CA SER A 147 17.62 9.60 7.91
C SER A 147 16.31 8.91 8.31
N GLN A 148 16.17 7.63 7.96
CA GLN A 148 14.99 6.82 8.32
C GLN A 148 14.71 6.83 9.82
N PHE A 149 15.76 6.78 10.66
CA PHE A 149 15.61 6.79 12.10
C PHE A 149 15.09 8.14 12.61
N LEU A 150 15.68 9.24 12.13
CA LEU A 150 15.26 10.58 12.53
C LEU A 150 13.84 10.88 12.07
N ASN A 151 13.47 10.43 10.87
CA ASN A 151 12.12 10.56 10.36
C ASN A 151 11.13 9.88 11.30
N LYS A 152 11.39 8.63 11.73
CA LYS A 152 10.52 7.93 12.70
C LYS A 152 10.38 8.70 14.02
N VAL A 153 11.44 9.32 14.52
CA VAL A 153 11.39 10.16 15.72
C VAL A 153 10.52 11.40 15.50
N LEU A 154 10.61 12.04 14.33
CA LEU A 154 9.74 13.17 13.97
C LEU A 154 8.27 12.75 13.90
N TYR A 155 7.97 11.61 13.25
CA TYR A 155 6.61 11.03 13.23
C TYR A 155 6.06 10.79 14.63
N ALA A 156 6.86 10.18 15.52
CA ALA A 156 6.46 9.95 16.91
C ALA A 156 6.19 11.28 17.66
N ARG A 157 7.01 12.31 17.42
CA ARG A 157 6.85 13.63 18.03
C ARG A 157 5.58 14.34 17.56
N GLU A 158 5.32 14.38 16.26
CA GLU A 158 4.11 15.05 15.73
C GLU A 158 2.83 14.26 16.06
N GLY A 159 2.92 12.92 16.07
CA GLY A 159 1.88 12.06 16.61
C GLY A 159 1.57 12.39 18.08
N ALA A 160 2.58 12.53 18.92
CA ALA A 160 2.39 12.87 20.34
C ALA A 160 1.77 14.26 20.56
N LYS A 161 2.10 15.27 19.74
CA LYS A 161 1.42 16.58 19.80
C LYS A 161 -0.06 16.46 19.47
N SER A 162 -0.38 15.70 18.43
CA SER A 162 -1.76 15.47 17.96
C SER A 162 -2.60 14.62 18.93
N MET A 163 -2.01 14.03 19.97
CA MET A 163 -2.77 13.36 21.05
C MET A 163 -3.45 14.35 22.00
N ILE A 164 -2.98 15.59 22.05
CA ILE A 164 -3.51 16.62 22.95
C ILE A 164 -4.73 17.32 22.31
N ASP A 165 -4.78 17.35 20.98
CA ASP A 165 -5.83 18.01 20.20
C ASP A 165 -6.94 17.02 19.79
N ARG A 166 -8.07 17.02 20.51
CA ARG A 166 -9.31 16.28 20.16
C ARG A 166 -10.04 16.89 18.96
N THR A 167 -9.38 16.90 17.81
CA THR A 167 -9.80 17.71 16.65
C THR A 167 -10.93 17.07 15.85
N PHE A 168 -11.13 15.76 15.93
CA PHE A 168 -11.99 15.01 15.01
C PHE A 168 -13.10 14.22 15.71
N VAL A 169 -13.52 14.65 16.90
CA VAL A 169 -14.63 14.03 17.63
C VAL A 169 -15.95 14.04 16.84
N ASP A 170 -16.13 14.98 15.91
CA ASP A 170 -17.34 15.06 15.09
C ASP A 170 -17.29 14.17 13.83
N LEU A 171 -16.22 13.40 13.61
CA LEU A 171 -16.03 12.58 12.41
C LEU A 171 -17.23 11.65 12.09
N PRO A 172 -17.82 10.92 13.05
CA PRO A 172 -18.94 10.01 12.79
C PRO A 172 -20.19 10.72 12.24
N TRP A 173 -20.35 12.02 12.53
CA TRP A 173 -21.47 12.84 12.04
C TRP A 173 -21.17 13.56 10.72
N GLN A 174 -19.91 13.66 10.35
CA GLN A 174 -19.44 14.38 9.16
C GLN A 174 -18.93 13.46 8.05
N VAL A 175 -18.85 12.15 8.30
CA VAL A 175 -18.44 11.12 7.35
C VAL A 175 -19.52 10.06 7.28
N ARG A 176 -19.98 9.70 6.07
CA ARG A 176 -20.82 8.53 5.84
C ARG A 176 -20.07 7.50 5.04
N LEU A 177 -20.16 6.24 5.46
CA LEU A 177 -19.50 5.11 4.85
C LEU A 177 -20.54 4.17 4.25
N GLU A 178 -20.32 3.79 3.00
CA GLU A 178 -21.09 2.78 2.29
C GLU A 178 -20.10 1.75 1.72
N VAL A 179 -20.35 0.47 1.97
CA VAL A 179 -19.53 -0.65 1.49
C VAL A 179 -20.44 -1.61 0.75
N ASP A 180 -20.12 -1.86 -0.52
CA ASP A 180 -20.90 -2.72 -1.43
C ASP A 180 -22.40 -2.38 -1.45
N GLY A 181 -22.71 -1.08 -1.41
CA GLY A 181 -24.09 -0.56 -1.43
C GLY A 181 -24.80 -0.57 -0.07
N THR A 182 -24.14 -1.05 0.99
CA THR A 182 -24.68 -1.08 2.35
C THR A 182 -24.08 0.04 3.19
N GLU A 183 -24.93 0.85 3.85
CA GLU A 183 -24.47 1.88 4.77
C GLU A 183 -23.88 1.24 6.03
N ILE A 184 -22.67 1.64 6.40
CA ILE A 184 -21.93 1.14 7.55
C ILE A 184 -21.87 2.23 8.61
N GLU A 185 -22.29 1.91 9.83
CA GLU A 185 -22.24 2.81 10.96
C GLU A 185 -20.80 3.00 11.44
N ILE A 186 -20.32 4.25 11.43
CA ILE A 186 -19.03 4.60 12.02
C ILE A 186 -19.23 4.76 13.53
N PRO A 187 -18.47 4.06 14.39
CA PRO A 187 -18.61 4.16 15.83
C PRO A 187 -18.46 5.60 16.34
N GLU A 188 -19.30 6.01 17.30
CA GLU A 188 -19.36 7.39 17.82
C GLU A 188 -18.05 7.91 18.43
N ASP A 189 -17.15 7.02 18.85
CA ASP A 189 -15.84 7.35 19.39
C ASP A 189 -14.74 7.45 18.32
N SER A 190 -15.07 7.23 17.05
CA SER A 190 -14.10 7.21 15.96
C SER A 190 -13.64 8.63 15.61
N GLU A 191 -12.34 8.86 15.62
CA GLU A 191 -11.69 10.08 15.13
C GLU A 191 -10.90 9.84 13.84
N GLY A 192 -10.96 8.61 13.31
CA GLY A 192 -10.37 8.25 12.02
C GLY A 192 -11.02 7.01 11.40
N VAL A 193 -11.03 6.97 10.07
CA VAL A 193 -11.46 5.82 9.26
C VAL A 193 -10.35 5.52 8.26
N LEU A 194 -9.93 4.25 8.21
CA LEU A 194 -8.94 3.77 7.26
C LEU A 194 -9.51 2.68 6.38
N VAL A 195 -9.15 2.73 5.11
CA VAL A 195 -9.37 1.69 4.11
C VAL A 195 -8.01 1.10 3.76
N ALA A 196 -7.79 -0.18 4.06
CA ALA A 196 -6.52 -0.87 3.88
C ALA A 196 -6.63 -1.94 2.80
N ASN A 197 -5.60 -2.05 1.97
CA ASN A 197 -5.40 -3.12 0.98
C ASN A 197 -4.30 -4.09 1.41
N ILE A 198 -3.45 -3.71 2.36
CA ILE A 198 -2.31 -4.52 2.80
C ILE A 198 -2.31 -4.72 4.32
N PRO A 199 -1.81 -5.87 4.83
CA PRO A 199 -1.73 -6.16 6.26
C PRO A 199 -0.52 -5.50 6.92
N SER A 200 -0.32 -4.21 6.64
CA SER A 200 0.77 -3.43 7.22
C SER A 200 0.48 -1.94 7.17
N TYR A 201 0.54 -1.32 8.34
CA TYR A 201 0.29 0.11 8.51
C TYR A 201 1.31 0.72 9.49
N MET A 202 1.71 1.97 9.26
CA MET A 202 2.57 2.73 10.17
C MET A 202 3.86 2.00 10.56
N GLY A 203 4.47 1.31 9.59
CA GLY A 203 5.73 0.59 9.76
C GLY A 203 5.58 -0.80 10.38
N GLY A 204 4.50 -1.52 10.06
CA GLY A 204 4.34 -2.93 10.43
C GLY A 204 3.17 -3.29 11.35
N VAL A 205 2.27 -2.36 11.65
CA VAL A 205 1.06 -2.65 12.45
C VAL A 205 0.05 -3.39 11.58
N ASP A 206 -0.45 -4.52 12.07
CA ASP A 206 -1.56 -5.24 11.47
C ASP A 206 -2.88 -4.69 12.03
N LEU A 207 -3.65 -3.99 11.18
CA LEU A 207 -4.92 -3.38 11.54
C LEU A 207 -6.09 -4.38 11.54
N TRP A 208 -5.95 -5.53 10.88
CA TRP A 208 -7.04 -6.50 10.70
C TRP A 208 -6.95 -7.69 11.66
N LYS A 209 -5.93 -7.73 12.50
CA LYS A 209 -5.73 -8.76 13.52
C LYS A 209 -6.84 -8.76 14.59
N SER A 210 -7.53 -9.89 14.72
CA SER A 210 -8.47 -10.19 15.83
C SER A 210 -7.81 -10.99 16.95
N GLU A 211 -8.25 -10.79 18.20
CA GLU A 211 -7.89 -11.66 19.35
C GLU A 211 -8.96 -12.72 19.65
N ASP A 212 -10.19 -12.49 19.21
CA ASP A 212 -11.30 -13.40 19.45
C ASP A 212 -11.41 -14.44 18.31
N ASP A 213 -11.52 -15.72 18.69
CA ASP A 213 -12.04 -16.84 17.85
C ASP A 213 -13.53 -16.63 17.48
N ASN A 214 -14.12 -15.51 17.91
CA ASN A 214 -15.46 -15.15 17.57
C ASN A 214 -15.44 -14.60 16.13
N PRO A 215 -16.16 -15.24 15.19
CA PRO A 215 -16.20 -14.78 13.82
C PRO A 215 -17.02 -13.49 13.80
N ASP A 216 -16.35 -12.34 13.91
CA ASP A 216 -16.78 -11.25 13.03
C ASP A 216 -16.83 -11.88 11.62
N ASN A 217 -17.93 -11.71 10.89
CA ASN A 217 -18.17 -12.32 9.58
C ASN A 217 -17.25 -11.71 8.47
N PHE A 218 -15.98 -11.51 8.78
CA PHE A 218 -14.97 -10.98 7.88
C PHE A 218 -13.97 -12.06 7.52
N ASP A 219 -13.58 -12.06 6.25
CA ASP A 219 -12.55 -12.94 5.74
C ASP A 219 -11.16 -12.43 6.17
N PRO A 220 -10.14 -13.32 6.20
CA PRO A 220 -8.76 -12.90 6.38
C PRO A 220 -8.35 -11.87 5.33
N GLN A 221 -7.58 -10.85 5.75
CA GLN A 221 -7.08 -9.82 4.83
C GLN A 221 -6.11 -10.43 3.82
N SER A 222 -6.27 -10.05 2.56
CA SER A 222 -5.37 -10.44 1.46
C SER A 222 -5.05 -9.23 0.59
N ILE A 223 -3.90 -9.28 -0.09
CA ILE A 223 -3.46 -8.22 -1.00
C ILE A 223 -3.88 -8.44 -2.46
N HIS A 224 -4.62 -9.51 -2.76
CA HIS A 224 -4.93 -9.95 -4.13
C HIS A 224 -6.33 -10.57 -4.29
N ASP A 225 -7.20 -10.44 -3.29
CA ASP A 225 -8.57 -10.98 -3.27
C ASP A 225 -9.63 -10.01 -3.83
N LYS A 226 -9.21 -8.80 -4.21
CA LYS A 226 -10.01 -7.68 -4.70
C LYS A 226 -10.99 -7.15 -3.65
N MET A 227 -10.65 -7.30 -2.38
CA MET A 227 -11.35 -6.72 -1.24
C MET A 227 -10.46 -5.68 -0.57
N VAL A 228 -11.08 -4.75 0.14
CA VAL A 228 -10.40 -3.87 1.10
C VAL A 228 -11.06 -3.94 2.46
N GLU A 229 -10.23 -3.73 3.48
CA GLU A 229 -10.61 -3.72 4.88
C GLU A 229 -10.85 -2.29 5.35
N VAL A 230 -11.95 -2.07 6.05
CA VAL A 230 -12.27 -0.78 6.67
C VAL A 230 -12.21 -0.90 8.18
N VAL A 231 -11.37 -0.06 8.79
CA VAL A 231 -11.22 0.02 10.25
C VAL A 231 -11.50 1.43 10.75
N SER A 232 -11.95 1.54 12.00
CA SER A 232 -12.06 2.81 12.71
C SER A 232 -11.05 2.93 13.85
N ILE A 233 -10.69 4.18 14.14
CA ILE A 233 -9.67 4.54 15.12
C ILE A 233 -10.19 5.65 16.04
N SER A 234 -10.22 5.39 17.34
CA SER A 234 -10.70 6.34 18.36
C SER A 234 -9.71 7.46 18.75
N GLY A 235 -8.88 7.93 17.81
CA GLY A 235 -7.96 9.06 18.01
C GLY A 235 -6.47 8.72 18.07
N THR A 236 -5.64 9.75 18.23
CA THR A 236 -4.18 9.63 18.13
C THR A 236 -3.57 8.80 19.27
N TRP A 237 -4.15 8.83 20.47
CA TRP A 237 -3.74 7.96 21.57
C TRP A 237 -3.96 6.48 21.22
N HIS A 238 -5.11 6.18 20.59
CA HIS A 238 -5.38 4.85 20.09
C HIS A 238 -4.35 4.42 19.02
N LEU A 239 -4.00 5.30 18.07
CA LEU A 239 -2.90 5.06 17.12
C LEU A 239 -1.56 4.76 17.81
N GLY A 240 -1.19 5.53 18.84
CA GLY A 240 0.05 5.31 19.57
C GLY A 240 0.07 3.93 20.26
N THR A 241 -1.02 3.56 20.93
CA THR A 241 -1.16 2.24 21.56
C THR A 241 -1.17 1.08 20.55
N LEU A 242 -1.71 1.30 19.34
CA LEU A 242 -1.67 0.34 18.24
C LEU A 242 -0.24 0.06 17.81
N GLN A 243 0.57 1.12 17.67
CA GLN A 243 1.97 1.01 17.24
C GLN A 243 2.82 0.17 18.19
N VAL A 244 2.54 0.24 19.49
CA VAL A 244 3.25 -0.54 20.53
C VAL A 244 2.56 -1.86 20.87
N GLY A 245 1.48 -2.21 20.16
CA GLY A 245 0.77 -3.47 20.31
C GLY A 245 -0.15 -3.56 21.54
N LEU A 246 -0.42 -2.45 22.23
CA LEU A 246 -1.26 -2.38 23.42
C LEU A 246 -2.77 -2.24 23.12
N SER A 247 -3.14 -2.04 21.85
CA SER A 247 -4.53 -1.97 21.39
C SER A 247 -4.69 -2.59 20.00
N ARG A 248 -5.93 -2.63 19.49
CA ARG A 248 -6.32 -3.17 18.17
C ARG A 248 -7.30 -2.22 17.48
N ALA A 249 -7.16 -2.09 16.17
CA ALA A 249 -8.08 -1.27 15.41
C ALA A 249 -9.45 -1.94 15.38
N ARG A 250 -10.52 -1.15 15.29
CA ARG A 250 -11.86 -1.69 15.26
C ARG A 250 -12.23 -2.01 13.81
N ARG A 251 -12.41 -3.28 13.49
CA ARG A 251 -12.90 -3.74 12.18
C ARG A 251 -14.36 -3.34 12.02
N ILE A 252 -14.71 -2.66 10.93
CA ILE A 252 -16.08 -2.17 10.71
C ILE A 252 -16.70 -2.64 9.40
N ALA A 253 -15.90 -2.92 8.36
CA ALA A 253 -16.41 -3.50 7.11
C ALA A 253 -15.29 -4.11 6.25
N GLN A 254 -15.68 -4.98 5.33
CA GLN A 254 -14.81 -5.51 4.26
C GLN A 254 -15.63 -5.53 2.97
N GLY A 255 -15.06 -5.12 1.83
CA GLY A 255 -15.83 -5.04 0.58
C GLY A 255 -15.03 -4.70 -0.67
N GLN A 256 -15.69 -4.72 -1.84
CA GLN A 256 -15.11 -4.46 -3.16
C GLN A 256 -15.30 -3.03 -3.67
N SER A 257 -16.28 -2.31 -3.11
CA SER A 257 -16.66 -0.96 -3.51
C SER A 257 -16.94 -0.13 -2.28
N ILE A 258 -16.08 0.87 -2.03
CA ILE A 258 -16.23 1.77 -0.89
C ILE A 258 -16.66 3.14 -1.39
N LYS A 259 -17.66 3.72 -0.74
CA LYS A 259 -18.08 5.09 -0.96
C LYS A 259 -18.08 5.83 0.36
N ILE A 260 -17.31 6.92 0.42
CA ILE A 260 -17.16 7.75 1.61
C ILE A 260 -17.63 9.16 1.27
N GLN A 261 -18.68 9.63 1.93
CA GLN A 261 -19.15 11.00 1.78
C GLN A 261 -18.64 11.85 2.92
N ILE A 262 -17.97 12.94 2.59
CA ILE A 262 -17.36 13.88 3.53
C ILE A 262 -18.15 15.19 3.49
N PHE A 263 -18.68 15.63 4.64
CA PHE A 263 -19.55 16.81 4.74
C PHE A 263 -18.86 18.08 5.25
N ALA A 264 -17.69 17.96 5.89
CA ALA A 264 -16.84 19.06 6.35
C ALA A 264 -15.39 18.89 5.83
N PRO A 265 -14.53 19.93 5.88
CA PRO A 265 -13.12 19.75 5.53
C PRO A 265 -12.42 18.76 6.49
N PHE A 266 -11.78 17.73 5.94
CA PHE A 266 -10.98 16.76 6.71
C PHE A 266 -9.60 16.56 6.12
N PRO A 267 -8.57 16.28 6.94
CA PRO A 267 -7.32 15.71 6.43
C PRO A 267 -7.60 14.31 5.85
N VAL A 268 -7.05 14.05 4.68
CA VAL A 268 -7.09 12.76 3.98
C VAL A 268 -5.69 12.41 3.51
N GLN A 269 -5.35 11.14 3.49
CA GLN A 269 -4.10 10.65 2.91
C GLN A 269 -4.33 9.39 2.08
N VAL A 270 -3.52 9.22 1.04
CA VAL A 270 -3.45 7.98 0.24
C VAL A 270 -1.99 7.59 0.13
N ASP A 271 -1.65 6.38 0.55
CA ASP A 271 -0.30 5.83 0.54
C ASP A 271 0.76 6.79 1.16
N GLY A 272 0.35 7.57 2.17
CA GLY A 272 1.23 8.53 2.85
C GLY A 272 1.34 9.91 2.19
N GLU A 273 0.58 10.19 1.12
CA GLU A 273 0.46 11.52 0.51
C GLU A 273 -0.78 12.25 1.02
N PRO A 274 -0.64 13.22 1.95
CA PRO A 274 -1.76 13.83 2.65
C PRO A 274 -2.22 15.16 2.01
N TRP A 275 -3.47 15.54 2.23
CA TRP A 275 -4.02 16.86 1.90
C TRP A 275 -5.27 17.19 2.73
N THR A 276 -5.69 18.45 2.74
CA THR A 276 -7.00 18.84 3.29
C THR A 276 -8.07 18.70 2.20
N GLN A 277 -9.01 17.79 2.40
CA GLN A 277 -10.10 17.52 1.48
C GLN A 277 -11.35 18.32 1.87
N ASN A 278 -11.82 19.18 0.97
CA ASN A 278 -13.13 19.83 1.09
C ASN A 278 -14.28 18.81 0.93
N PRO A 279 -15.51 19.13 1.35
CA PRO A 279 -16.62 18.18 1.28
C PRO A 279 -16.80 17.61 -0.13
N CYS A 280 -16.84 16.29 -0.24
CA CYS A 280 -16.76 15.52 -1.48
C CYS A 280 -17.34 14.10 -1.29
N THR A 281 -17.39 13.33 -2.38
CA THR A 281 -17.59 11.87 -2.30
C THR A 281 -16.35 11.17 -2.81
N LEU A 282 -15.75 10.31 -2.00
CA LEU A 282 -14.66 9.41 -2.40
C LEU A 282 -15.29 8.08 -2.82
N LYS A 283 -14.96 7.58 -4.01
CA LYS A 283 -15.31 6.23 -4.46
C LYS A 283 -14.04 5.42 -4.69
N ILE A 284 -13.93 4.31 -3.98
CA ILE A 284 -12.81 3.38 -4.05
C ILE A 284 -13.31 2.12 -4.74
N SER A 285 -12.61 1.72 -5.79
CA SER A 285 -12.96 0.55 -6.61
C SER A 285 -11.71 -0.11 -7.14
N HIS A 286 -11.75 -1.42 -7.36
CA HIS A 286 -10.62 -2.15 -7.91
C HIS A 286 -10.20 -1.56 -9.27
N HIS A 287 -8.92 -1.21 -9.41
CA HIS A 287 -8.33 -0.66 -10.62
C HIS A 287 -7.71 -1.74 -11.50
N GLY A 288 -6.93 -2.63 -10.88
CA GLY A 288 -6.07 -3.58 -11.57
C GLY A 288 -5.17 -4.30 -10.58
N GLN A 289 -4.27 -5.12 -11.12
CA GLN A 289 -3.34 -5.93 -10.35
C GLN A 289 -1.91 -5.72 -10.87
N ALA A 290 -0.95 -5.58 -9.97
CA ALA A 290 0.47 -5.52 -10.29
C ALA A 290 1.19 -6.81 -9.88
N PHE A 291 2.20 -7.20 -10.65
CA PHE A 291 3.09 -8.30 -10.28
C PHE A 291 4.19 -7.78 -9.35
N MET A 292 4.30 -8.38 -8.18
CA MET A 292 5.29 -8.06 -7.18
C MET A 292 6.22 -9.26 -6.96
N LEU A 293 7.45 -9.02 -6.54
CA LEU A 293 8.35 -10.05 -6.08
C LEU A 293 8.26 -10.13 -4.57
N ARG A 294 8.03 -11.32 -4.04
CA ARG A 294 8.04 -11.62 -2.60
C ARG A 294 9.28 -12.44 -2.28
N ARG A 295 10.05 -11.99 -1.29
CA ARG A 295 11.22 -12.72 -0.84
C ARG A 295 10.80 -14.07 -0.25
N THR A 296 11.42 -15.14 -0.73
CA THR A 296 11.18 -16.50 -0.23
C THR A 296 12.05 -16.76 0.99
N ILE A 297 11.46 -16.81 2.17
CA ILE A 297 12.18 -17.19 3.40
C ILE A 297 12.03 -18.71 3.56
N GLU A 298 12.99 -19.50 3.05
CA GLU A 298 13.11 -20.98 3.24
C GLU A 298 11.80 -21.79 3.34
N GLU A 299 10.74 -21.44 2.60
CA GLU A 299 9.56 -22.26 2.45
C GLU A 299 9.67 -23.04 1.14
N SER A 300 9.54 -24.36 1.22
CA SER A 300 9.55 -25.28 0.07
C SER A 300 8.59 -24.86 -1.05
N LEU A 301 7.51 -24.15 -0.69
CA LEU A 301 6.53 -23.54 -1.59
C LEU A 301 7.08 -22.34 -2.37
N GLY A 302 7.83 -21.44 -1.72
CA GLY A 302 8.43 -20.28 -2.39
C GLY A 302 9.49 -20.68 -3.42
N HIS A 303 10.30 -21.69 -3.09
CA HIS A 303 11.27 -22.23 -4.03
C HIS A 303 10.59 -22.92 -5.23
N ALA A 304 9.52 -23.69 -4.98
CA ALA A 304 8.71 -24.27 -6.05
C ALA A 304 8.07 -23.20 -6.94
N ALA A 305 7.56 -22.11 -6.35
CA ALA A 305 6.99 -20.98 -7.09
C ALA A 305 8.00 -20.32 -8.03
N ALA A 306 9.24 -20.11 -7.55
CA ALA A 306 10.32 -19.56 -8.35
C ALA A 306 10.66 -20.48 -9.53
N ILE A 307 10.83 -21.78 -9.27
CA ILE A 307 11.09 -22.78 -10.33
C ILE A 307 9.97 -22.77 -11.38
N VAL A 308 8.70 -22.75 -10.96
CA VAL A 308 7.60 -22.75 -11.92
C VAL A 308 7.56 -21.45 -12.73
N THR A 309 7.87 -20.30 -12.11
CA THR A 309 8.00 -19.03 -12.83
C THR A 309 9.06 -19.12 -13.93
N ASP A 310 10.24 -19.65 -13.62
CA ASP A 310 11.33 -19.84 -14.58
C ASP A 310 10.93 -20.83 -15.70
N VAL A 311 10.18 -21.89 -15.37
CA VAL A 311 9.64 -22.83 -16.36
C VAL A 311 8.66 -22.13 -17.31
N LEU A 312 7.78 -21.27 -16.79
CA LEU A 312 6.82 -20.51 -17.60
C LEU A 312 7.51 -19.47 -18.48
N GLU A 313 8.55 -18.81 -17.97
CA GLU A 313 9.40 -17.89 -18.75
C GLU A 313 10.09 -18.63 -19.91
N ASN A 314 10.69 -19.79 -19.63
CA ASN A 314 11.32 -20.62 -20.66
C ASN A 314 10.30 -21.15 -21.69
N ALA A 315 9.10 -21.52 -21.25
CA ALA A 315 8.03 -21.98 -22.12
C ALA A 315 7.53 -20.87 -23.07
N GLU A 316 7.36 -19.64 -22.56
CA GLU A 316 7.01 -18.48 -23.38
C GLU A 316 8.13 -18.15 -24.38
N SER A 317 9.38 -18.10 -23.91
CA SER A 317 10.56 -17.86 -24.76
C SER A 317 10.73 -18.90 -25.86
N SER A 318 10.32 -20.15 -25.59
CA SER A 318 10.34 -21.27 -26.55
C SER A 318 9.08 -21.34 -27.42
N HIS A 319 8.17 -20.38 -27.32
CA HIS A 319 6.89 -20.33 -28.02
C HIS A 319 5.97 -21.55 -27.76
N LEU A 320 6.12 -22.21 -26.61
CA LEU A 320 5.23 -23.30 -26.15
C LEU A 320 3.91 -22.75 -25.59
N ILE A 321 3.96 -21.57 -25.00
CA ILE A 321 2.80 -20.82 -24.50
C ILE A 321 2.87 -19.37 -24.98
N THR A 322 1.73 -18.70 -25.04
CA THR A 322 1.65 -17.25 -25.31
C THR A 322 1.91 -16.44 -24.03
N ALA A 323 2.26 -15.17 -24.18
CA ALA A 323 2.42 -14.26 -23.04
C ALA A 323 1.11 -14.11 -22.23
N SER A 324 -0.04 -14.10 -22.92
CA SER A 324 -1.36 -14.14 -22.26
C SER A 324 -1.58 -15.41 -21.43
N GLN A 325 -1.17 -16.58 -21.93
CA GLN A 325 -1.26 -17.84 -21.19
C GLN A 325 -0.32 -17.86 -19.97
N LYS A 326 0.92 -17.39 -20.13
CA LYS A 326 1.86 -17.24 -19.01
C LYS A 326 1.28 -16.33 -17.94
N ARG A 327 0.74 -15.17 -18.33
CA ARG A 327 0.12 -14.22 -17.40
C ARG A 327 -1.01 -14.88 -16.60
N ALA A 328 -1.88 -15.64 -17.26
CA ALA A 328 -2.97 -16.37 -16.59
C ALA A 328 -2.44 -17.44 -15.61
N LEU A 329 -1.40 -18.18 -16.00
CA LEU A 329 -0.79 -19.21 -15.16
C LEU A 329 -0.08 -18.60 -13.93
N LEU A 330 0.69 -17.53 -14.12
CA LEU A 330 1.30 -16.78 -13.01
C LEU A 330 0.23 -16.22 -12.07
N GLN A 331 -0.89 -15.75 -12.63
CA GLN A 331 -1.99 -15.24 -11.81
C GLN A 331 -2.60 -16.34 -10.95
N GLU A 332 -2.91 -17.50 -11.53
CA GLU A 332 -3.44 -18.67 -10.81
C GLU A 332 -2.45 -19.21 -9.76
N MET A 333 -1.15 -19.24 -10.07
CA MET A 333 -0.13 -19.65 -9.12
C MET A 333 -0.03 -18.70 -7.94
N ALA A 334 0.02 -17.39 -8.20
CA ALA A 334 0.12 -16.39 -7.15
C ALA A 334 -1.06 -16.48 -6.16
N LEU A 335 -2.28 -16.77 -6.64
CA LEU A 335 -3.46 -17.01 -5.80
C LEU A 335 -3.35 -18.25 -4.91
N ARG A 336 -2.51 -19.23 -5.26
CA ARG A 336 -2.37 -20.51 -4.52
C ARG A 336 -1.19 -20.53 -3.56
N LEU A 337 -0.25 -19.61 -3.73
CA LEU A 337 1.02 -19.55 -2.99
C LEU A 337 1.02 -18.50 -1.88
N SER A 338 -0.05 -17.73 -1.77
CA SER A 338 -0.18 -16.54 -0.93
C SER A 338 -0.78 -16.82 0.44
#